data_AF-A0A060YU58-F1
#
_entry.id   AF-A0A060YU58-F1
#
_cell.length_a   1.000
_cell.length_b   1.000
_cell.length_c   1.000
_cell.angle_alpha   90.00
_cell.angle_beta   90.00
_cell.angle_gamma   90.00
#
_symmetry.space_group_name_H-M   'P 1'
#
loop_
_entity.id
_entity.type
_entity.pdbx_description
1 polymer ?
#
loop_
_entity_poly.entity_id
_entity_poly.type
_entity_poly.pdbx_seq_one_letter_code
_entity_poly.pdbx_strand_id
1 'polypeptide(L)'
;MSLIQLCDVAHQMTRLRSLHELKEQGVEIPQALASGPSAFIPAQVILDEGPDQEVLIEAFLSLGRFDHITMVMALHPTYLSCFLRTQHALLELDGPLPRPWRHYIVVMAAARHQCSYLVQQHSAGFLEAGGEESWLEGLQHTHPKIRCLHTLNKLLAHRPWLITQQHIQVRHTHTHTHTHTHTHTHTHTHTHTHTR
;
A
#
# COMPACT_ATOMS: atom_id res chain seq x y z
N MET A 1 2.33 15.41 -30.37
CA MET A 1 1.20 15.26 -29.44
C MET A 1 1.00 13.77 -29.20
N SER A 2 1.67 13.26 -28.17
CA SER A 2 1.77 11.83 -27.86
C SER A 2 0.45 11.29 -27.29
N LEU A 3 0.14 10.03 -27.63
CA LEU A 3 -1.06 9.26 -27.22
C LEU A 3 -1.37 9.29 -25.71
N ILE A 4 -0.39 9.63 -24.87
CA ILE A 4 -0.53 9.84 -23.43
C ILE A 4 -1.46 11.04 -23.12
N GLN A 5 -1.38 12.14 -23.86
CA GLN A 5 -2.24 13.32 -23.66
C GLN A 5 -3.70 13.08 -24.08
N LEU A 6 -3.93 12.23 -25.08
CA LEU A 6 -5.29 11.88 -25.54
C LEU A 6 -5.99 10.92 -24.57
N CYS A 7 -5.23 10.03 -23.92
CA CYS A 7 -5.77 9.15 -22.89
C CYS A 7 -6.19 9.98 -21.66
N ASP A 8 -5.39 10.98 -21.27
CA ASP A 8 -5.72 11.91 -20.17
C ASP A 8 -7.01 12.71 -20.43
N VAL A 9 -7.18 13.25 -21.64
CA VAL A 9 -8.37 14.06 -21.99
C VAL A 9 -9.64 13.20 -22.11
N ALA A 10 -9.54 11.98 -22.66
CA ALA A 10 -10.66 11.05 -22.72
C ALA A 10 -11.06 10.53 -21.34
N HIS A 11 -10.09 10.30 -20.46
CA HIS A 11 -10.34 9.95 -19.06
C HIS A 11 -10.99 11.13 -18.30
N GLN A 12 -10.49 12.36 -18.46
CA GLN A 12 -11.08 13.57 -17.88
C GLN A 12 -12.52 13.83 -18.36
N MET A 13 -12.82 13.66 -19.65
CA MET A 13 -14.17 13.83 -20.21
C MET A 13 -15.18 12.78 -19.69
N THR A 14 -14.73 11.53 -19.49
CA THR A 14 -15.56 10.46 -18.93
C THR A 14 -15.79 10.67 -17.42
N ARG A 15 -14.80 11.24 -16.72
CA ARG A 15 -14.84 11.60 -15.28
C ARG A 15 -15.76 12.79 -14.97
N LEU A 16 -15.76 13.83 -15.82
CA LEU A 16 -16.68 14.98 -15.67
C LEU A 16 -18.15 14.60 -15.87
N ARG A 17 -18.44 13.63 -16.76
CA ARG A 17 -19.79 13.10 -16.96
C ARG A 17 -20.28 12.30 -15.75
N SER A 18 -19.44 11.45 -15.17
CA SER A 18 -19.79 10.65 -13.99
C SER A 18 -19.99 11.52 -12.74
N LEU A 19 -19.27 12.63 -12.61
CA LEU A 19 -19.48 13.67 -11.60
C LEU A 19 -20.86 14.34 -11.68
N HIS A 20 -21.30 14.70 -12.89
CA HIS A 20 -22.62 15.31 -13.11
C HIS A 20 -23.74 14.29 -12.88
N GLU A 21 -23.55 13.05 -13.33
CA GLU A 21 -24.50 11.94 -13.17
C GLU A 21 -24.70 11.56 -11.69
N LEU A 22 -23.64 11.55 -10.87
CA LEU A 22 -23.76 11.24 -9.43
C LEU A 22 -24.46 12.34 -8.64
N LYS A 23 -24.26 13.59 -9.03
CA LYS A 23 -24.97 14.74 -8.44
C LYS A 23 -26.44 14.75 -8.85
N GLU A 24 -26.78 14.30 -10.06
CA GLU A 24 -28.17 14.10 -10.51
C GLU A 24 -28.84 12.87 -9.89
N GLN A 25 -28.07 11.84 -9.54
CA GLN A 25 -28.56 10.64 -8.87
C GLN A 25 -28.71 10.77 -7.34
N GLY A 26 -28.39 11.94 -6.77
CA GLY A 26 -28.56 12.20 -5.33
C GLY A 26 -27.59 11.43 -4.43
N VAL A 27 -26.44 11.00 -4.95
CA VAL A 27 -25.43 10.31 -4.15
C VAL A 27 -24.75 11.32 -3.22
N GLU A 28 -24.91 11.14 -1.90
CA GLU A 28 -24.24 11.97 -0.90
C GLU A 28 -22.72 11.78 -0.97
N ILE A 29 -22.03 12.76 -1.55
CA ILE A 29 -20.57 12.82 -1.55
C ILE A 29 -20.13 13.06 -0.10
N PRO A 30 -19.24 12.22 0.46
CA PRO A 30 -18.76 12.42 1.83
C PRO A 30 -18.10 13.80 1.97
N GLN A 31 -18.65 14.63 2.84
CA GLN A 31 -18.03 15.90 3.21
C GLN A 31 -17.08 15.69 4.37
N ALA A 32 -15.90 16.32 4.29
CA ALA A 32 -14.97 16.37 5.41
C ALA A 32 -15.68 16.98 6.62
N LEU A 33 -15.85 16.19 7.68
CA LEU A 33 -16.57 16.63 8.87
C LEU A 33 -15.64 17.49 9.73
N ALA A 34 -15.86 18.81 9.70
CA ALA A 34 -15.14 19.75 10.56
C ALA A 34 -15.57 19.68 12.04
N SER A 35 -16.52 18.81 12.39
CA SER A 35 -17.02 18.61 13.75
C SER A 35 -17.04 17.13 14.13
N GLY A 36 -16.66 16.82 15.37
CA GLY A 36 -16.56 15.46 15.89
C GLY A 36 -15.49 15.33 16.98
N PRO A 37 -15.28 14.12 17.54
CA PRO A 37 -14.29 13.90 18.60
C PRO A 37 -12.84 14.19 18.17
N SER A 38 -12.58 14.35 16.87
CA SER A 38 -11.29 14.73 16.28
C SER A 38 -11.22 16.20 15.83
N ALA A 39 -12.16 17.05 16.22
CA ALA A 39 -12.19 18.47 15.87
C ALA A 39 -11.16 19.27 16.70
N PHE A 40 -9.88 19.14 16.36
CA PHE A 40 -8.79 19.88 17.00
C PHE A 40 -8.50 21.22 16.31
N ILE A 41 -8.95 21.40 15.06
CA ILE A 41 -8.74 22.60 14.26
C ILE A 41 -10.11 23.29 14.06
N PRO A 42 -10.25 24.59 14.41
CA PRO A 42 -11.49 25.31 14.16
C PRO A 42 -11.83 25.33 12.66
N ALA A 43 -13.10 25.07 12.31
CA ALA A 43 -13.58 25.01 10.92
C ALA A 43 -13.25 26.28 10.10
N GLN A 44 -13.11 27.43 10.78
CA GLN A 44 -12.74 28.73 10.19
C GLN A 44 -11.32 28.74 9.62
N VAL A 45 -10.40 27.93 10.15
CA VAL A 45 -9.00 27.81 9.71
C VAL A 45 -8.87 26.82 8.54
N ILE A 46 -9.87 25.95 8.36
CA ILE A 46 -9.87 24.87 7.36
C ILE A 46 -10.31 25.40 5.98
N LEU A 47 -10.90 26.60 5.90
CA LEU A 47 -11.61 27.12 4.72
C LEU A 47 -10.92 28.27 3.96
N ASP A 48 -9.58 28.36 3.96
CA ASP A 48 -8.88 29.37 3.12
C ASP A 48 -8.51 28.83 1.72
N GLU A 49 -8.36 27.51 1.57
CA GLU A 49 -8.24 26.88 0.25
C GLU A 49 -9.62 26.33 -0.14
N GLY A 50 -10.19 26.88 -1.22
CA GLY A 50 -11.46 26.40 -1.76
C GLY A 50 -11.43 24.88 -1.98
N PRO A 51 -12.58 24.19 -1.90
CA PRO A 51 -12.59 22.75 -1.97
C PRO A 51 -12.14 22.33 -3.37
N ASP A 52 -11.00 21.65 -3.47
CA ASP A 52 -10.75 20.72 -4.59
C ASP A 52 -11.68 19.51 -4.38
N GLN A 53 -12.98 19.77 -4.47
CA GLN A 53 -14.07 18.82 -4.34
C GLN A 53 -13.93 17.71 -5.38
N GLU A 54 -13.27 18.01 -6.51
CA GLU A 54 -12.89 17.06 -7.54
C GLU A 54 -11.95 15.96 -7.02
N VAL A 55 -10.96 16.28 -6.18
CA VAL A 55 -10.04 15.26 -5.61
C VAL A 55 -10.77 14.35 -4.63
N LEU A 56 -11.69 14.90 -3.85
CA LEU A 56 -12.54 14.11 -2.95
C LEU A 56 -13.49 13.21 -3.74
N ILE A 57 -14.05 13.69 -4.83
CA ILE A 57 -14.94 12.89 -5.64
C ILE A 57 -14.16 11.83 -6.43
N GLU A 58 -12.98 12.16 -6.97
CA GLU A 58 -12.09 11.20 -7.63
C GLU A 58 -11.65 10.08 -6.69
N ALA A 59 -11.28 10.43 -5.47
CA ALA A 59 -10.88 9.47 -4.45
C ALA A 59 -12.06 8.62 -3.97
N PHE A 60 -13.26 9.20 -3.82
CA PHE A 60 -14.48 8.47 -3.47
C PHE A 60 -14.89 7.49 -4.57
N LEU A 61 -14.82 7.93 -5.83
CA LEU A 61 -15.12 7.11 -7.00
C LEU A 61 -14.16 5.93 -7.16
N SER A 62 -12.89 6.14 -6.81
CA SER A 62 -11.85 5.11 -6.91
C SER A 62 -11.88 4.10 -5.76
N LEU A 63 -12.24 4.55 -4.54
CA LEU A 63 -12.19 3.74 -3.32
C LEU A 63 -13.55 3.18 -2.89
N GLY A 64 -14.66 3.71 -3.42
CA GLY A 64 -16.03 3.33 -3.09
C GLY A 64 -16.50 3.78 -1.70
N ARG A 65 -15.60 3.84 -0.70
CA ARG A 65 -15.82 4.41 0.65
C ARG A 65 -14.53 5.00 1.20
N PHE A 66 -14.64 6.06 1.99
CA PHE A 66 -13.49 6.61 2.73
C PHE A 66 -13.34 5.97 4.10
N ASP A 67 -12.11 5.59 4.45
CA ASP A 67 -11.75 5.30 5.83
C ASP A 67 -11.69 6.60 6.66
N HIS A 68 -11.73 6.47 7.99
CA HIS A 68 -11.78 7.64 8.87
C HIS A 68 -10.54 8.53 8.76
N ILE A 69 -9.37 7.97 8.45
CA ILE A 69 -8.14 8.74 8.27
C ILE A 69 -8.26 9.60 7.02
N THR A 70 -8.75 9.03 5.92
CA THR A 70 -8.95 9.73 4.65
C THR A 70 -9.94 10.87 4.80
N MET A 71 -11.01 10.67 5.58
CA MET A 71 -11.99 11.72 5.91
C MET A 71 -11.37 12.89 6.69
N VAL A 72 -10.36 12.65 7.52
CA VAL A 72 -9.64 13.72 8.23
C VAL A 72 -8.64 14.40 7.30
N MET A 73 -7.92 13.64 6.48
CA MET A 73 -7.00 14.20 5.49
C MET A 73 -7.71 15.05 4.43
N ALA A 74 -8.98 14.76 4.16
CA ALA A 74 -9.86 15.52 3.28
C ALA A 74 -10.07 16.98 3.68
N LEU A 75 -9.78 17.36 4.93
CA LEU A 75 -9.78 18.75 5.38
C LEU A 75 -8.68 19.58 4.68
N HIS A 76 -7.68 18.91 4.08
CA HIS A 76 -6.58 19.55 3.33
C HIS A 76 -6.40 18.85 1.96
N PRO A 77 -7.13 19.27 0.90
CA PRO A 77 -7.21 18.54 -0.36
C PRO A 77 -5.86 18.34 -1.08
N THR A 78 -4.98 19.35 -1.04
CA THR A 78 -3.63 19.27 -1.61
C THR A 78 -2.78 18.19 -0.93
N TYR A 79 -2.87 18.08 0.40
CA TYR A 79 -2.25 17.02 1.17
C TYR A 79 -2.90 15.66 0.91
N LEU A 80 -4.23 15.60 0.85
CA LEU A 80 -4.98 14.37 0.54
C LEU A 80 -4.53 13.75 -0.78
N SER A 81 -4.37 14.57 -1.84
CA SER A 81 -3.90 14.08 -3.15
C SER A 81 -2.53 13.40 -3.03
N CYS A 82 -1.58 14.02 -2.32
CA CYS A 82 -0.27 13.44 -2.08
C CYS A 82 -0.34 12.15 -1.24
N PHE A 83 -1.17 12.16 -0.19
CA PHE A 83 -1.39 11.02 0.70
C PHE A 83 -1.93 9.81 -0.07
N LEU A 84 -3.00 9.98 -0.84
CA LEU A 84 -3.63 8.90 -1.60
C LEU A 84 -2.71 8.34 -2.69
N ARG A 85 -2.01 9.22 -3.42
CA ARG A 85 -1.01 8.79 -4.42
C ARG A 85 0.09 7.93 -3.79
N THR A 86 0.58 8.34 -2.62
CA THR A 86 1.62 7.60 -1.89
C THR A 86 1.09 6.26 -1.39
N GLN A 87 -0.12 6.23 -0.83
CA GLN A 87 -0.74 5.02 -0.33
C GLN A 87 -0.99 4.01 -1.47
N HIS A 88 -1.54 4.47 -2.60
CA HIS A 88 -1.76 3.65 -3.79
C HIS A 88 -0.44 3.08 -4.34
N ALA A 89 0.61 3.90 -4.40
CA ALA A 89 1.93 3.45 -4.84
C ALA A 89 2.54 2.39 -3.91
N LEU A 90 2.33 2.51 -2.60
CA LEU A 90 2.86 1.55 -1.63
C LEU A 90 2.08 0.24 -1.62
N LEU A 91 0.75 0.26 -1.73
CA LEU A 91 -0.09 -0.90 -1.46
C LEU A 91 -0.67 -1.58 -2.71
N GLU A 92 -0.97 -0.82 -3.77
CA GLU A 92 -1.73 -1.32 -4.92
C GLU A 92 -0.89 -1.46 -6.19
N LEU A 93 0.09 -0.58 -6.41
CA LEU A 93 0.94 -0.69 -7.60
C LEU A 93 1.88 -1.92 -7.52
N ASP A 94 2.20 -2.48 -8.68
CA ASP A 94 3.23 -3.52 -8.79
C ASP A 94 4.56 -3.02 -8.23
N GLY A 95 5.23 -3.89 -7.47
CA GLY A 95 6.40 -3.50 -6.70
C GLY A 95 7.21 -4.71 -6.24
N PRO A 96 8.35 -4.47 -5.56
CA PRO A 96 9.32 -5.52 -5.23
C PRO A 96 8.83 -6.53 -4.19
N LEU A 97 7.71 -6.25 -3.51
CA LEU A 97 7.13 -7.10 -2.47
C LEU A 97 5.69 -7.51 -2.85
N PRO A 98 5.28 -8.75 -2.55
CA PRO A 98 3.88 -9.17 -2.69
C PRO A 98 2.95 -8.31 -1.83
N ARG A 99 1.74 -8.01 -2.33
CA ARG A 99 0.71 -7.21 -1.63
C ARG A 99 0.49 -7.63 -0.16
N PRO A 100 0.27 -8.91 0.20
CA PRO A 100 0.09 -9.29 1.61
C PRO A 100 1.31 -8.96 2.48
N TRP A 101 2.54 -9.07 1.96
CA TRP A 101 3.74 -8.74 2.73
C TRP A 101 3.80 -7.26 3.08
N ARG A 102 3.28 -6.39 2.20
CA ARG A 102 3.21 -4.95 2.44
C ARG A 102 2.25 -4.64 3.59
N HIS A 103 1.05 -5.23 3.58
CA HIS A 103 0.08 -5.09 4.67
C HIS A 103 0.68 -5.56 6.01
N TYR A 104 1.36 -6.71 6.03
CA TYR A 104 1.97 -7.22 7.26
C TYR A 104 3.07 -6.29 7.80
N ILE A 105 3.89 -5.70 6.92
CA ILE A 105 4.90 -4.70 7.32
C ILE A 105 4.23 -3.48 7.96
N VAL A 106 3.09 -3.03 7.43
CA VAL A 106 2.32 -1.93 8.04
C VAL A 106 1.80 -2.34 9.42
N VAL A 107 1.25 -3.55 9.58
CA VAL A 107 0.84 -4.09 10.89
C VAL A 107 2.00 -4.06 11.89
N MET A 108 3.19 -4.53 11.48
CA MET A 108 4.38 -4.50 12.32
C MET A 108 4.76 -3.07 12.74
N ALA A 109 4.69 -2.10 11.83
CA ALA A 109 5.01 -0.71 12.10
C ALA A 109 3.98 -0.07 13.05
N ALA A 110 2.69 -0.24 12.76
CA ALA A 110 1.59 0.29 13.57
C ALA A 110 1.59 -0.27 15.00
N ALA A 111 1.88 -1.57 15.17
CA ALA A 111 1.98 -2.21 16.47
C ALA A 111 3.06 -1.60 17.38
N ARG A 112 4.10 -0.96 16.81
CA ARG A 112 5.14 -0.26 17.60
C ARG A 112 4.62 0.90 18.43
N HIS A 113 3.48 1.47 18.02
CA HIS A 113 2.82 2.59 18.66
C HIS A 113 1.45 2.19 19.22
N GLN A 114 1.17 0.88 19.33
CA GLN A 114 -0.11 0.36 19.80
C GLN A 114 -1.31 0.93 19.02
N CYS A 115 -1.12 1.23 17.74
CA CYS A 115 -2.16 1.80 16.89
C CYS A 115 -3.14 0.71 16.45
N SER A 116 -4.14 0.42 17.29
CA SER A 116 -5.15 -0.63 17.05
C SER A 116 -5.92 -0.41 15.74
N TYR A 117 -6.22 0.84 15.39
CA TYR A 117 -6.92 1.19 14.17
C TYR A 117 -6.18 0.69 12.92
N LEU A 118 -4.90 1.07 12.75
CA LEU A 118 -4.11 0.64 11.60
C LEU A 118 -3.79 -0.86 11.65
N VAL A 119 -3.58 -1.42 12.85
CA VAL A 119 -3.37 -2.87 13.01
C VAL A 119 -4.58 -3.64 12.52
N GLN A 120 -5.80 -3.24 12.87
CA GLN A 120 -7.04 -3.91 12.43
C GLN A 120 -7.25 -3.74 10.93
N GLN A 121 -7.16 -2.49 10.43
CA GLN A 121 -7.37 -2.19 9.01
C GLN A 121 -6.41 -2.97 8.10
N HIS A 122 -5.11 -2.99 8.44
CA HIS A 122 -4.13 -3.71 7.62
C HIS A 122 -4.07 -5.22 7.88
N SER A 123 -4.54 -5.71 9.03
CA SER A 123 -4.76 -7.16 9.23
C SER A 123 -5.88 -7.68 8.32
N ALA A 124 -6.99 -6.93 8.18
CA ALA A 124 -8.04 -7.29 7.24
C ALA A 124 -7.53 -7.30 5.79
N GLY A 125 -6.85 -6.22 5.36
CA GLY A 125 -6.27 -6.14 4.02
C GLY A 125 -5.20 -7.21 3.75
N PHE A 126 -4.46 -7.65 4.78
CA PHE A 126 -3.53 -8.78 4.67
C PHE A 126 -4.25 -10.09 4.29
N LEU A 127 -5.35 -10.41 4.98
CA LEU A 127 -6.14 -11.62 4.72
C LEU A 127 -6.83 -11.55 3.35
N GLU A 128 -7.41 -10.40 2.99
CA GLU A 128 -8.02 -10.17 1.67
C GLU A 128 -7.01 -10.33 0.53
N ALA A 129 -5.75 -9.97 0.76
CA ALA A 129 -4.66 -10.16 -0.21
C ALA A 129 -4.10 -11.60 -0.25
N GLY A 130 -4.72 -12.56 0.44
CA GLY A 130 -4.31 -13.96 0.49
C GLY A 130 -3.16 -14.24 1.46
N GLY A 131 -2.98 -13.40 2.48
CA GLY A 131 -2.02 -13.61 3.56
C GLY A 131 -2.37 -14.81 4.45
N GLU A 132 -1.36 -15.50 4.96
CA GLU A 132 -1.52 -16.65 5.85
C GLU A 132 -1.88 -16.19 7.28
N GLU A 133 -3.06 -16.61 7.77
CA GLU A 133 -3.62 -16.17 9.07
C GLU A 133 -2.66 -16.37 10.26
N SER A 134 -1.89 -17.46 10.27
CA SER A 134 -0.92 -17.79 11.31
C SER A 134 0.09 -16.67 11.59
N TRP A 135 0.38 -15.82 10.58
CA TRP A 135 1.30 -14.69 10.74
C TRP A 135 0.79 -13.64 11.72
N LEU A 136 -0.53 -13.50 11.84
CA LEU A 136 -1.17 -12.53 12.74
C LEU A 136 -1.10 -12.96 14.21
N GLU A 137 -0.82 -14.23 14.49
CA GLU A 137 -0.61 -14.74 15.86
C GLU A 137 0.74 -14.30 16.45
N GLY A 138 1.68 -13.84 15.62
CA GLY A 138 2.93 -13.24 16.08
C GLY A 138 4.10 -13.39 15.12
N LEU A 139 5.17 -12.63 15.38
CA LEU A 139 6.36 -12.57 14.54
C LEU A 139 7.08 -13.91 14.36
N GLN A 140 6.91 -14.83 15.32
CA GLN A 140 7.47 -16.18 15.31
C GLN A 140 6.89 -17.08 14.22
N HIS A 141 5.66 -16.81 13.77
CA HIS A 141 5.01 -17.58 12.70
C HIS A 141 5.32 -17.02 11.31
N THR A 142 5.92 -15.83 11.23
CA THR A 142 6.24 -15.19 9.95
C THR A 142 7.53 -15.67 9.33
N HIS A 143 7.64 -15.46 8.02
CA HIS A 143 8.84 -15.74 7.24
C HIS A 143 10.10 -15.05 7.83
N PRO A 144 11.26 -15.72 7.90
CA PRO A 144 12.48 -15.15 8.51
C PRO A 144 12.91 -13.79 7.93
N LYS A 145 12.67 -13.57 6.63
CA LYS A 145 12.94 -12.30 5.93
C LYS A 145 12.09 -11.13 6.45
N ILE A 146 10.88 -11.38 6.94
CA ILE A 146 10.04 -10.35 7.57
C ILE A 146 10.47 -10.15 9.03
N ARG A 147 10.76 -11.24 9.74
CA ARG A 147 11.26 -11.20 11.12
C ARG A 147 12.54 -10.37 11.26
N CYS A 148 13.45 -10.43 10.29
CA CYS A 148 14.69 -9.65 10.34
C CYS A 148 14.46 -8.13 10.29
N LEU A 149 13.29 -7.66 9.82
CA LEU A 149 12.92 -6.25 9.85
C LEU A 149 12.56 -5.75 11.25
N HIS A 150 12.28 -6.64 12.20
CA HIS A 150 11.82 -6.27 13.54
C HIS A 150 12.74 -5.27 14.25
N THR A 151 14.05 -5.53 14.26
CA THR A 151 15.04 -4.67 14.91
C THR A 151 15.11 -3.30 14.23
N LEU A 152 15.08 -3.25 12.90
CA LEU A 152 15.09 -1.99 12.16
C LEU A 152 13.80 -1.19 12.43
N ASN A 153 12.64 -1.84 12.37
CA ASN A 153 11.35 -1.24 12.68
C ASN A 153 11.32 -0.65 14.10
N LYS A 154 11.90 -1.36 15.08
CA LYS A 154 12.08 -0.85 16.45
C LYS A 154 12.88 0.47 16.48
N LEU A 155 13.99 0.52 15.76
CA LEU A 155 14.85 1.70 15.73
C LEU A 155 14.18 2.86 15.01
N LEU A 156 13.60 2.61 13.83
CA LEU A 156 12.88 3.64 13.05
C LEU A 156 11.76 4.29 13.87
N ALA A 157 10.98 3.50 14.60
CA ALA A 157 9.85 3.99 15.38
C ALA A 157 10.23 4.80 16.62
N HIS A 158 11.38 4.51 17.24
CA HIS A 158 11.68 5.03 18.60
C HIS A 158 13.00 5.80 18.71
N ARG A 159 14.03 5.43 17.94
CA ARG A 159 15.39 6.00 18.00
C ARG A 159 16.09 5.91 16.63
N PRO A 160 15.59 6.59 15.58
CA PRO A 160 16.09 6.43 14.22
C PRO A 160 17.58 6.79 14.06
N TRP A 161 18.11 7.69 14.89
CA TRP A 161 19.52 8.09 14.89
C TRP A 161 20.50 6.97 15.30
N LEU A 162 20.02 5.86 15.87
CA LEU A 162 20.86 4.69 16.21
C LEU A 162 21.06 3.73 15.04
N ILE A 163 20.47 3.99 13.88
CA ILE A 163 20.58 3.12 12.71
C ILE A 163 21.98 3.27 12.10
N THR A 164 22.80 2.24 12.29
CA THR A 164 24.12 2.08 11.65
C THR A 164 24.09 1.19 10.40
N GLN A 165 25.17 1.20 9.61
CA GLN A 165 25.35 0.34 8.44
C GLN A 165 25.24 -1.16 8.76
N GLN A 166 25.59 -1.59 9.97
CA GLN A 166 25.48 -2.99 10.40
C GLN A 166 24.03 -3.49 10.32
N HIS A 167 23.06 -2.65 10.69
CA HIS A 167 21.64 -2.99 10.56
C HIS A 167 21.20 -3.16 9.11
N ILE A 168 21.95 -2.63 8.14
CA ILE A 168 21.69 -2.78 6.70
C ILE A 168 22.41 -4.03 6.17
N GLN A 169 23.67 -4.26 6.56
CA GLN A 169 24.48 -5.39 6.09
C GLN A 169 23.92 -6.75 6.47
N VAL A 170 23.42 -6.94 7.70
CA VAL A 170 22.84 -8.21 8.18
C VAL A 170 21.68 -8.69 7.30
N ARG A 171 21.05 -7.79 6.54
CA ARG A 171 19.93 -8.12 5.65
C ARG A 171 20.36 -8.64 4.28
N HIS A 172 21.61 -8.42 3.87
CA HIS A 172 22.11 -8.90 2.58
C HIS A 172 22.69 -10.32 2.65
N THR A 173 23.21 -10.75 3.80
CA THR A 173 23.91 -12.04 3.95
C THR A 173 23.00 -13.25 3.90
N HIS A 174 21.72 -13.14 4.28
CA HIS A 174 20.74 -14.23 4.14
C HIS A 174 20.15 -14.38 2.72
N THR A 175 20.57 -13.55 1.74
CA THR A 175 20.05 -13.60 0.36
C THR A 175 20.87 -14.51 -0.57
N HIS A 176 22.04 -14.99 -0.13
CA HIS A 176 22.97 -15.79 -0.94
C HIS A 176 22.92 -17.32 -0.74
N THR A 177 21.84 -17.88 -0.17
CA THR A 177 21.62 -19.33 -0.28
C THR A 177 20.88 -19.60 -1.59
N HIS A 178 21.65 -19.79 -2.66
CA HIS A 178 21.17 -20.20 -3.96
C HIS A 178 20.38 -21.52 -3.88
N THR A 179 19.11 -21.51 -4.30
CA THR A 179 18.47 -22.72 -4.84
C THR A 179 18.89 -22.84 -6.31
N HIS A 180 20.03 -23.48 -6.55
CA HIS A 180 20.35 -23.96 -7.90
C HIS A 180 19.58 -25.26 -8.15
N THR A 181 18.46 -25.18 -8.86
CA THR A 181 17.83 -26.34 -9.48
C THR A 181 18.70 -26.76 -10.67
N HIS A 182 19.55 -27.78 -10.46
CA HIS A 182 20.25 -28.43 -11.56
C HIS A 182 19.29 -29.38 -12.28
N THR A 183 18.79 -28.97 -13.45
CA THR A 183 18.15 -29.87 -14.40
C THR A 183 19.24 -30.64 -15.15
N HIS A 184 19.44 -31.90 -14.79
CA HIS A 184 20.30 -32.81 -15.57
C HIS A 184 19.54 -33.31 -16.80
N THR A 185 19.94 -32.86 -17.99
CA THR A 185 19.55 -33.46 -19.28
C THR A 185 20.48 -34.61 -19.59
N HIS A 186 19.99 -35.85 -19.53
CA HIS A 186 20.74 -37.01 -20.03
C HIS A 186 20.55 -37.14 -21.55
N THR A 187 21.65 -36.99 -22.31
CA THR A 187 21.70 -37.33 -23.73
C THR A 187 22.11 -38.79 -23.87
N HIS A 188 21.19 -39.65 -24.33
CA HIS A 188 21.51 -41.03 -24.71
C HIS A 188 22.07 -41.06 -26.15
N THR A 189 23.31 -41.49 -26.30
CA THR A 189 23.92 -41.83 -27.60
C THR A 189 23.59 -43.28 -27.94
N HIS A 190 22.78 -43.49 -28.98
CA HIS A 190 22.56 -44.84 -29.54
C HIS A 190 23.69 -45.19 -30.51
N THR A 191 24.47 -46.22 -30.18
CA THR A 191 25.42 -46.86 -31.10
C THR A 191 24.66 -47.85 -31.98
N HIS A 192 24.57 -47.59 -33.28
CA HIS A 192 24.07 -48.56 -34.26
C HIS A 192 25.20 -49.52 -34.65
N THR A 193 25.09 -50.77 -34.23
CA THR A 193 25.90 -51.88 -34.73
C THR A 193 25.37 -52.30 -36.09
N HIS A 194 26.15 -52.05 -37.15
CA HIS A 194 25.85 -52.52 -38.49
C HIS A 194 26.36 -53.95 -38.64
N THR A 195 25.45 -54.93 -38.66
CA THR A 195 25.76 -56.29 -39.09
C THR A 195 25.66 -56.36 -40.61
N ARG A 196 26.56 -57.16 -41.20
CA ARG A 196 26.74 -57.38 -42.64
C ARG A 196 25.75 -58.41 -43.17
#